data_AF-A0A180F7D3-F1
#
_entry.id   AF-A0A180F7D3-F1
#
_cell.length_a   1.000
_cell.length_b   1.000
_cell.length_c   1.000
_cell.angle_alpha   90.00
_cell.angle_beta   90.00
_cell.angle_gamma   90.00
#
_symmetry.space_group_name_H-M   'P 1'
#
loop_
_entity.id
_entity.type
_entity.pdbx_description
1 polymer ?
#
loop_
_entity_poly.entity_id
_entity_poly.type
_entity_poly.pdbx_seq_one_letter_code
_entity_poly.pdbx_strand_id
1 'polypeptide(L)'
;MFLAPSMKWKVILDFSNDILRQRAVERNIEIMGEAINRILKANSTFQLSNARAIVNTRNRVIHGYDSVTPEFLWSLVIKHIPALKSEIEQLLKDKEKYDV
;
A
#
# COMPACT_ATOMS: atom_id res chain seq x y z
N MET A 1 8.33 18.72 6.77
CA MET A 1 9.75 18.83 6.39
C MET A 1 9.92 18.16 5.03
N PHE A 2 10.07 18.93 3.95
CA PHE A 2 10.24 18.39 2.59
C PHE A 2 11.73 18.18 2.30
N LEU A 3 12.11 16.98 1.86
CA LEU A 3 13.47 16.70 1.39
C LEU A 3 13.79 17.53 0.14
N ALA A 4 15.05 17.97 0.03
CA ALA A 4 15.55 18.69 -1.14
C ALA A 4 15.36 17.87 -2.44
N PRO A 5 15.10 18.50 -3.60
CA PRO A 5 14.84 17.78 -4.85
C PRO A 5 15.92 16.75 -5.21
N SER A 6 17.20 17.09 -5.06
CA SER A 6 18.34 16.18 -5.29
C SER A 6 18.33 14.96 -4.36
N MET A 7 17.88 15.13 -3.12
CA MET A 7 17.77 14.05 -2.14
C MET A 7 16.65 13.08 -2.51
N LYS A 8 15.52 13.58 -3.03
CA LYS A 8 14.40 12.73 -3.49
C LYS A 8 14.83 11.81 -4.63
N TRP A 9 15.59 12.34 -5.59
CA TRP A 9 16.15 11.55 -6.69
C TRP A 9 17.11 10.46 -6.20
N LYS A 10 17.97 10.78 -5.24
CA LYS A 10 18.88 9.79 -4.64
C LYS A 10 18.12 8.64 -3.97
N VAL A 11 17.09 8.94 -3.18
CA VAL A 11 16.31 7.92 -2.46
C VAL A 11 15.58 6.96 -3.41
N ILE A 12 15.00 7.47 -4.51
CA ILE A 12 14.36 6.60 -5.50
C ILE A 12 15.39 5.77 -6.27
N LEU A 13 16.55 6.34 -6.62
CA LEU A 13 17.65 5.59 -7.25
C LEU A 13 18.16 4.47 -6.33
N ASP A 14 18.30 4.73 -5.03
CA ASP A 14 18.68 3.72 -4.05
C ASP A 14 17.62 2.61 -3.97
N PHE A 15 16.32 2.96 -3.98
CA PHE A 15 15.23 1.98 -4.01
C PHE A 15 15.20 1.17 -5.30
N SER A 16 15.37 1.81 -6.47
CA SER A 16 15.37 1.16 -7.79
C SER A 16 16.50 0.15 -7.95
N ASN A 17 17.61 0.32 -7.23
CA ASN A 17 18.73 -0.61 -7.22
C ASN A 17 18.63 -1.70 -6.13
N ASP A 18 17.73 -1.56 -5.15
CA ASP A 18 17.52 -2.51 -4.06
C ASP A 18 16.37 -3.50 -4.38
N ILE A 19 16.71 -4.55 -5.14
CA ILE A 19 15.76 -5.59 -5.57
C ILE A 19 15.10 -6.28 -4.36
N LEU A 20 15.85 -6.55 -3.30
CA LEU A 20 15.29 -7.21 -2.11
C LEU A 20 14.21 -6.37 -1.46
N ARG A 21 14.43 -5.06 -1.34
CA ARG A 21 13.43 -4.13 -0.82
C ARG A 21 12.22 -4.01 -1.74
N GLN A 22 12.41 -4.00 -3.06
CA GLN A 22 11.29 -4.03 -4.01
C GLN A 22 10.43 -5.29 -3.84
N ARG A 23 11.06 -6.48 -3.77
CA ARG A 23 10.35 -7.75 -3.52
C ARG A 23 9.61 -7.76 -2.19
N ALA A 24 10.20 -7.19 -1.14
CA ALA A 24 9.53 -7.06 0.15
C ALA A 24 8.29 -6.16 0.06
N VAL A 25 8.38 -5.05 -0.68
CA VAL A 25 7.24 -4.14 -0.92
C VAL A 25 6.15 -4.83 -1.72
N GLU A 26 6.49 -5.52 -2.81
CA GLU A 26 5.54 -6.32 -3.61
C GLU A 26 4.78 -7.32 -2.73
N ARG A 27 5.51 -8.10 -1.93
CA ARG A 27 4.90 -9.11 -1.05
C ARG A 27 3.97 -8.49 -0.02
N ASN A 28 4.33 -7.35 0.56
CA ASN A 28 3.47 -6.65 1.49
C ASN A 28 2.19 -6.13 0.82
N ILE A 29 2.29 -5.63 -0.41
CA ILE A 29 1.13 -5.20 -1.21
C ILE A 29 0.18 -6.38 -1.47
N GLU A 30 0.73 -7.55 -1.82
CA GLU A 30 -0.09 -8.75 -2.01
C GLU A 30 -0.87 -9.14 -0.76
N ILE A 31 -0.20 -9.16 0.40
CA ILE A 31 -0.80 -9.53 1.68
C ILE A 31 -1.90 -8.54 2.06
N MET A 32 -1.62 -7.23 1.97
CA MET A 32 -2.59 -6.18 2.28
C MET A 32 -3.82 -6.25 1.35
N GLY A 33 -3.60 -6.42 0.05
CA GLY A 33 -4.69 -6.51 -0.92
C GLY A 33 -5.55 -7.76 -0.73
N GLU A 34 -4.94 -8.90 -0.40
CA GLU A 34 -5.67 -10.13 -0.07
C GLU A 34 -6.49 -9.99 1.21
N ALA A 35 -5.93 -9.35 2.25
CA ALA A 35 -6.65 -9.08 3.50
C ALA A 35 -7.90 -8.21 3.26
N ILE A 36 -7.75 -7.12 2.52
CA ILE A 36 -8.87 -6.22 2.17
C ILE A 36 -9.91 -6.96 1.32
N ASN A 37 -9.48 -7.77 0.34
CA ASN A 37 -10.39 -8.58 -0.48
C ASN A 37 -11.22 -9.53 0.38
N ARG A 38 -10.61 -10.19 1.37
CA ARG A 38 -11.31 -11.08 2.31
C ARG A 38 -12.33 -10.32 3.16
N ILE A 39 -11.96 -9.14 3.67
CA ILE A 39 -12.88 -8.28 4.43
C ILE A 39 -14.10 -7.91 3.58
N LEU A 40 -13.88 -7.43 2.35
CA LEU A 40 -14.98 -7.05 1.45
C LEU A 40 -15.88 -8.22 1.04
N LYS A 41 -15.32 -9.44 0.93
CA LYS A 41 -16.11 -10.65 0.68
C LYS A 41 -16.95 -11.05 1.88
N ALA A 42 -16.43 -10.91 3.09
CA ALA A 42 -17.16 -11.21 4.32
C ALA A 42 -18.20 -10.13 4.67
N ASN A 43 -17.88 -8.87 4.36
CA ASN A 43 -18.75 -7.72 4.57
C ASN A 43 -18.60 -6.74 3.41
N SER A 44 -19.52 -6.82 2.45
CA SER A 44 -19.51 -5.97 1.26
C SER A 44 -19.86 -4.51 1.53
N THR A 45 -20.40 -4.19 2.72
CA THR A 45 -20.74 -2.80 3.10
C THR A 45 -19.63 -2.13 3.90
N PHE A 46 -18.54 -2.86 4.22
CA PHE A 46 -17.37 -2.30 4.90
C PHE A 46 -16.78 -1.14 4.11
N GLN A 47 -16.65 0.01 4.77
CA GLN A 47 -16.14 1.24 4.17
C GLN A 47 -14.64 1.36 4.44
N LEU A 48 -13.85 1.34 3.36
CA LEU A 48 -12.43 1.67 3.38
C LEU A 48 -12.13 2.42 2.08
N SER A 49 -11.46 3.55 2.21
CA SER A 49 -11.11 4.39 1.07
C SER A 49 -10.24 3.61 0.10
N ASN A 50 -10.56 3.71 -1.19
CA ASN A 50 -9.81 3.06 -2.27
C ASN A 50 -9.69 1.53 -2.15
N ALA A 51 -10.52 0.84 -1.36
CA ALA A 51 -10.40 -0.60 -1.13
C ALA A 51 -10.32 -1.42 -2.43
N ARG A 52 -11.17 -1.09 -3.42
CA ARG A 52 -11.15 -1.72 -4.74
C ARG A 52 -9.85 -1.44 -5.51
N ALA A 53 -9.30 -0.24 -5.40
CA ALA A 53 -8.02 0.11 -6.04
C ALA A 53 -6.85 -0.66 -5.41
N ILE A 54 -6.90 -0.93 -4.10
CA ILE A 54 -5.89 -1.74 -3.40
C ILE A 54 -5.95 -3.19 -3.87
N VAL A 55 -7.14 -3.77 -3.99
CA VAL A 55 -7.34 -5.12 -4.55
C VAL A 55 -6.84 -5.20 -6.00
N ASN A 56 -7.15 -4.18 -6.82
CA ASN A 56 -6.66 -4.12 -8.20
C ASN A 56 -5.13 -3.99 -8.27
N THR A 57 -4.53 -3.20 -7.38
CA THR A 57 -3.08 -3.06 -7.26
C THR A 57 -2.42 -4.41 -6.94
N ARG A 58 -3.01 -5.21 -6.04
CA ARG A 58 -2.54 -6.58 -5.77
C ARG A 58 -2.59 -7.46 -7.01
N ASN A 59 -3.66 -7.41 -7.80
CA ASN A 59 -3.75 -8.17 -9.05
C ASN A 59 -2.69 -7.74 -10.07
N ARG A 60 -2.40 -6.43 -10.14
CA ARG A 60 -1.32 -5.90 -10.98
C ARG A 60 0.04 -6.41 -10.54
N VAL A 61 0.33 -6.44 -9.23
CA VAL A 61 1.61 -6.95 -8.71
C VAL A 61 1.82 -8.43 -9.03
N ILE A 62 0.75 -9.25 -8.93
CA ILE A 62 0.84 -10.69 -9.17
C ILE A 62 0.91 -11.07 -10.66
N HIS A 63 0.15 -10.38 -11.51
CA HIS A 63 0.01 -10.76 -12.92
C HIS A 63 0.81 -9.90 -13.89
N GLY A 64 1.17 -8.69 -13.48
CA GLY A 64 1.79 -7.69 -14.33
C GLY A 64 3.26 -7.48 -14.01
N TYR A 65 4.05 -8.54 -13.88
CA TYR A 65 5.49 -8.47 -13.57
C TYR A 65 6.25 -7.50 -14.47
N ASP A 66 5.88 -7.38 -15.76
CA ASP A 66 6.50 -6.44 -16.70
C ASP A 66 5.99 -4.98 -16.52
N SER A 67 4.87 -4.80 -15.82
CA SER A 67 4.19 -3.51 -15.61
C SER A 67 4.46 -2.89 -14.24
N VAL A 68 5.12 -3.61 -13.33
CA VAL A 68 5.43 -3.17 -11.97
C VAL A 68 6.81 -2.55 -11.96
N THR A 69 6.86 -1.23 -12.10
CA THR A 69 8.13 -0.50 -12.10
C THR A 69 8.53 -0.07 -10.69
N PRO A 70 9.84 0.14 -10.42
CA PRO A 70 10.28 0.70 -9.14
C PRO A 70 9.60 2.02 -8.79
N GLU A 71 9.33 2.88 -9.77
CA GLU A 71 8.65 4.17 -9.57
C GLU A 71 7.21 3.96 -9.10
N PHE A 72 6.52 2.97 -9.68
CA PHE A 72 5.18 2.60 -9.24
C PHE A 72 5.19 2.11 -7.79
N LEU A 73 6.06 1.15 -7.45
CA LEU A 73 6.20 0.63 -6.09
C LEU A 73 6.56 1.75 -5.10
N TRP A 74 7.48 2.63 -5.49
CA TRP A 74 7.89 3.76 -4.66
C TRP A 74 6.72 4.72 -4.41
N SER A 75 5.89 4.99 -5.42
CA SER A 75 4.69 5.82 -5.27
C SER A 75 3.71 5.24 -4.25
N LEU A 76 3.58 3.91 -4.19
CA LEU A 76 2.76 3.23 -3.19
C LEU A 76 3.33 3.44 -1.79
N VAL A 77 4.64 3.25 -1.63
CA VAL A 77 5.35 3.37 -0.35
C VAL A 77 5.25 4.78 0.23
N ILE A 78 5.43 5.82 -0.58
CA ILE A 78 5.49 7.20 -0.06
C ILE A 78 4.11 7.86 0.10
N LYS A 79 3.09 7.38 -0.61
CA LYS A 79 1.78 8.07 -0.68
C LYS A 79 0.63 7.19 -0.20
N HIS A 80 0.47 6.02 -0.80
CA HIS A 80 -0.76 5.24 -0.65
C HIS A 80 -0.76 4.38 0.61
N ILE A 81 0.35 3.72 0.92
CA ILE A 81 0.49 2.89 2.12
C ILE A 81 0.37 3.72 3.41
N PRO A 82 1.02 4.90 3.55
CA PRO A 82 0.84 5.74 4.73
C PRO A 82 -0.61 6.20 4.92
N ALA A 83 -1.31 6.57 3.84
CA ALA A 83 -2.71 6.97 3.90
C ALA A 83 -3.61 5.81 4.37
N LEU A 84 -3.41 4.62 3.80
CA LEU A 84 -4.13 3.41 4.22
C LEU A 84 -3.88 3.08 5.70
N LYS A 85 -2.62 3.18 6.15
CA LYS A 85 -2.26 2.96 7.55
C LYS A 85 -3.02 3.90 8.47
N SER A 86 -3.03 5.21 8.18
CA SER A 86 -3.74 6.19 9.00
C SER A 86 -5.24 5.94 9.05
N GLU A 87 -5.86 5.54 7.95
CA GLU A 87 -7.28 5.19 7.91
C GLU A 87 -7.59 3.95 8.76
N ILE A 88 -6.79 2.88 8.63
CA ILE A 88 -6.95 1.67 9.45
C ILE A 88 -6.78 1.97 10.94
N GLU A 89 -5.75 2.74 11.30
CA GLU A 89 -5.53 3.14 12.70
C GLU A 89 -6.71 3.95 13.25
N GLN A 90 -7.35 4.80 12.44
CA GLN A 90 -8.54 5.52 12.85
C GLN A 90 -9.74 4.58 13.05
N LEU A 91 -9.98 3.66 12.11
CA LEU A 91 -11.07 2.67 12.21
C LEU A 91 -10.94 1.80 13.46
N LEU A 92 -9.71 1.41 13.83
CA LEU A 92 -9.45 0.63 15.04
C LEU A 92 -9.73 1.42 16.32
N LYS A 93 -9.31 2.69 16.39
CA LYS A 93 -9.61 3.56 17.53
C LYS A 93 -11.09 3.83 17.69
N ASP A 94 -11.81 4.00 16.57
CA ASP A 94 -13.25 4.23 16.62
C ASP A 94 -13.97 3.01 17.18
N LYS A 95 -13.54 1.78 16.84
CA LYS A 95 -14.07 0.56 17.45
C LYS A 95 -13.82 0.46 18.96
N GLU A 96 -12.59 0.74 19.40
CA GLU A 96 -12.25 0.72 20.83
C GLU A 96 -13.08 1.69 21.66
N LYS A 97 -13.57 2.78 21.06
CA LYS A 97 -14.43 3.77 21.74
C LYS A 97 -15.86 3.27 22.01
N TYR A 98 -16.36 2.28 21.25
CA TYR A 98 -17.72 1.74 21.39
C TYR A 98 -17.76 0.37 22.09
N ASP A 99 -16.59 -0.22 22.40
CA ASP A 99 -16.44 -1.44 23.19
C ASP A 99 -16.16 -1.14 24.70
N VAL A 100 -16.43 0.09 25.17
CA VAL A 100 -16.38 0.53 26.59
C VAL A 100 -17.78 0.81 27.13
#